data_AF-A0A1H0G4Q5-F1
#
_entry.id   AF-A0A1H0G4Q5-F1
#
_cell.length_a   1.000
_cell.length_b   1.000
_cell.length_c   1.000
_cell.angle_alpha   90.00
_cell.angle_beta   90.00
_cell.angle_gamma   90.00
#
_symmetry.space_group_name_H-M   'P 1'
#
loop_
_entity.id
_entity.type
_entity.pdbx_description
1 polymer ?
#
loop_
_entity_poly.entity_id
_entity_poly.type
_entity_poly.pdbx_seq_one_letter_code
_entity_poly.pdbx_strand_id
1 'polypeptide(L)' 'MSELKVGQSIMERCTSCYHNVLKVIKVVPKEFEDKTAYVIWTQCPQCGNNDHQLTQKDE' A
#
# COMPACT_ATOMS: atom_id res chain seq x y z
N MET A 1 -4.90 3.65 11.45
CA MET A 1 -3.57 3.07 11.09
C MET A 1 -2.53 4.18 10.96
N SER A 2 -1.27 3.96 11.38
CA SER A 2 -0.17 4.92 11.16
C SER A 2 -0.01 5.20 9.66
N GLU A 3 0.18 6.47 9.28
CA GLU A 3 0.33 6.88 7.88
C GLU A 3 1.45 6.10 7.17
N LEU A 4 1.09 5.35 6.14
CA LEU A 4 2.05 4.59 5.34
C LEU A 4 2.95 5.55 4.55
N LYS A 5 4.25 5.27 4.53
CA LYS A 5 5.25 6.11 3.84
C LYS A 5 5.95 5.34 2.72
N VAL A 6 6.34 6.06 1.66
CA VAL A 6 7.17 5.48 0.61
C VAL A 6 8.47 4.94 1.21
N GLY A 7 8.83 3.71 0.83
CA GLY A 7 9.98 2.98 1.35
C GLY A 7 9.67 2.07 2.54
N GLN A 8 8.52 2.24 3.20
CA GLN A 8 8.11 1.40 4.33
C GLN A 8 7.80 -0.04 3.87
N SER A 9 8.24 -1.02 4.66
CA SER A 9 7.83 -2.42 4.51
C SER A 9 6.55 -2.69 5.32
N ILE A 10 5.61 -3.40 4.71
CA ILE A 10 4.36 -3.84 5.34
C ILE A 10 4.25 -5.36 5.30
N MET A 11 3.62 -5.94 6.33
CA MET A 11 3.40 -7.38 6.46
C MET A 11 2.12 -7.79 5.76
N GLU A 12 2.18 -7.88 4.44
CA GLU A 12 1.08 -8.31 3.58
C GLU A 12 1.57 -9.37 2.59
N ARG A 13 0.68 -10.28 2.22
CA ARG A 13 1.02 -11.39 1.33
C ARG A 13 0.97 -10.95 -0.13
N CYS A 14 2.09 -11.10 -0.84
CA CYS A 14 2.15 -10.91 -2.27
C CYS A 14 1.17 -11.84 -3.00
N THR A 15 0.34 -11.26 -3.88
CA THR A 15 -0.64 -11.97 -4.71
C THR A 15 -0.01 -12.86 -5.79
N SER A 16 1.29 -12.68 -6.08
CA SER A 16 2.02 -13.46 -7.08
C SER A 16 2.88 -14.59 -6.48
N CYS A 17 3.79 -14.27 -5.55
CA CYS A 17 4.76 -15.24 -5.02
C CYS A 17 4.54 -15.63 -3.55
N TYR A 18 3.44 -15.18 -2.94
CA TYR A 18 3.00 -15.53 -1.59
C TYR A 18 3.97 -15.18 -0.43
N HIS A 19 5.02 -14.41 -0.68
CA HIS A 19 5.86 -13.85 0.37
C HIS A 19 5.12 -12.76 1.14
N ASN A 20 5.33 -12.68 2.45
CA ASN A 20 4.54 -11.85 3.38
C ASN A 20 5.11 -10.44 3.60
N VAL A 21 5.91 -9.93 2.66
CA VAL A 21 6.49 -8.59 2.74
C VAL A 21 6.27 -7.86 1.44
N LEU A 22 5.67 -6.69 1.55
CA LEU A 22 5.53 -5.72 0.46
C LEU A 22 6.20 -4.41 0.86
N LYS A 23 6.76 -3.69 -0.10
CA LYS A 23 7.36 -2.36 0.10
C LYS A 23 6.47 -1.31 -0.53
N VAL A 24 6.12 -0.27 0.23
CA VAL A 24 5.35 0.87 -0.30
C VAL A 24 6.22 1.66 -1.27
N ILE A 25 5.75 1.84 -2.49
CA ILE A 25 6.48 2.57 -3.55
C ILE A 25 5.81 3.89 -3.92
N LYS A 26 4.52 4.06 -3.65
CA LYS A 26 3.77 5.30 -3.89
C LYS A 26 2.55 5.37 -2.98
N VAL A 27 2.25 6.56 -2.47
CA VAL A 27 1.02 6.85 -1.74
C VAL A 27 0.34 8.01 -2.46
N VAL A 28 -0.91 7.82 -2.88
CA VAL A 28 -1.66 8.83 -3.63
C VAL A 28 -2.93 9.17 -2.85
N PRO A 29 -3.10 10.41 -2.36
CA PRO A 29 -4.37 10.83 -1.77
C PRO A 29 -5.45 10.85 -2.86
N LYS A 30 -6.64 10.38 -2.49
CA LYS A 30 -7.87 10.52 -3.24
C LYS A 30 -8.90 11.21 -2.36
N GLU A 31 -9.22 12.43 -2.73
CA GLU A 31 -10.25 13.23 -2.09
C GLU A 31 -11.62 12.80 -2.62
N PHE A 32 -12.50 12.41 -1.71
CA PHE A 32 -13.92 12.24 -1.93
C PHE A 32 -14.66 13.35 -1.18
N GLU A 33 -15.92 13.61 -1.55
CA GLU A 33 -16.72 14.69 -0.97
C GLU A 33 -16.71 14.70 0.57
N ASP A 34 -16.81 13.53 1.18
CA ASP A 34 -16.92 13.40 2.65
C ASP A 34 -15.65 12.85 3.34
N LYS A 35 -14.62 12.43 2.58
CA LYS A 35 -13.42 11.79 3.16
C LYS A 35 -12.22 11.75 2.23
N THR A 36 -11.03 11.65 2.83
CA THR A 36 -9.79 11.36 2.11
C THR A 36 -9.43 9.89 2.23
N ALA A 37 -9.35 9.18 1.10
CA ALA A 37 -8.76 7.86 1.02
C ALA A 37 -7.35 7.93 0.40
N TYR A 38 -6.61 6.83 0.47
CA TYR A 38 -5.27 6.74 -0.09
C TYR A 38 -5.14 5.49 -0.94
N VAL A 39 -4.64 5.64 -2.15
CA VAL A 39 -4.17 4.50 -2.96
C VAL A 39 -2.72 4.25 -2.59
N ILE A 40 -2.46 3.07 -2.01
CA ILE A 40 -1.13 2.60 -1.64
C ILE A 40 -0.65 1.65 -2.72
N TRP A 41 0.42 2.03 -3.40
CA TRP A 41 1.11 1.15 -4.33
C TRP A 41 2.23 0.45 -3.60
N THR A 42 2.34 -0.85 -3.83
CA THR A 42 3.33 -1.70 -3.21
C THR A 42 4.08 -2.50 -4.27
N GLN A 43 5.29 -2.90 -3.92
CA GLN A 43 6.10 -3.83 -4.71
C GLN A 43 6.58 -4.96 -3.81
N CYS A 44 6.46 -6.20 -4.29
CA CYS A 44 7.09 -7.33 -3.64
C CYS A 44 8.61 -7.29 -3.87
N PRO A 45 9.44 -7.20 -2.81
CA PRO A 45 10.90 -7.17 -2.99
C PRO A 45 11.48 -8.48 -3.54
N GLN A 46 10.72 -9.59 -3.49
CA GLN A 46 11.18 -10.91 -3.89
C GLN A 46 10.93 -11.20 -5.38
N CYS A 47 9.74 -10.89 -5.89
CA CYS A 47 9.37 -11.19 -7.28
C CYS A 47 9.18 -9.94 -8.17
N GLY A 48 9.26 -8.74 -7.60
CA GLY A 48 9.06 -7.49 -8.31
C GLY A 48 7.60 -7.19 -8.68
N ASN A 49 6.64 -8.03 -8.31
CA ASN A 49 5.22 -7.77 -8.57
C ASN A 49 4.79 -6.47 -7.90
N ASN A 50 4.13 -5.61 -8.67
CA ASN A 50 3.52 -4.38 -8.17
C ASN A 50 2.03 -4.60 -7.97
N ASP A 51 1.50 -4.10 -6.86
CA ASP A 51 0.08 -4.14 -6.57
C ASP A 51 -0.37 -2.81 -5.94
N HIS A 52 -1.67 -2.62 -5.80
CA HIS A 52 -2.22 -1.44 -5.15
C HIS A 52 -3.48 -1.75 -4.36
N GLN A 53 -3.67 -1.00 -3.27
CA GLN A 53 -4.87 -1.09 -2.45
C GLN A 53 -5.41 0.30 -2.11
N LEU A 54 -6.72 0.41 -1.95
CA LEU A 54 -7.39 1.59 -1.46
C LEU A 54 -7.59 1.45 0.05
N THR A 55 -6.96 2.32 0.83
CA THR A 55 -7.17 2.38 2.29
C THR A 55 -7.82 3.70 2.67
N GLN A 56 -8.66 3.67 3.71
CA GLN A 56 -9.15 4.88 4.36
C GLN A 56 -8.19 5.26 5.50
N LYS A 57 -8.14 6.54 5.85
CA LYS A 57 -7.51 6.97 7.10
C LYS A 57 -8.57 6.83 8.18
N ASP A 58 -8.45 5.81 9.03
CA ASP A 58 -9.26 5.76 10.25
C ASP A 58 -8.86 6.95 11.11
N GLU A 59 -9.84 7.80 11.48
CA GLU A 59 -9.68 8.93 12.40
C GLU A 59 -9.21 8.49 13.79
#